data_AF-A0A261GSS3-F1
#
_entry.id   AF-A0A261GSS3-F1
#
_cell.length_a   1.000
_cell.length_b   1.000
_cell.length_c   1.000
_cell.angle_alpha   90.00
_cell.angle_beta   90.00
_cell.angle_gamma   90.00
#
_symmetry.space_group_name_H-M   'P 1'
#
loop_
_entity.id
_entity.type
_entity.pdbx_description
1 polymer ?
#
loop_
_entity_poly.entity_id
_entity_poly.type
_entity_poly.pdbx_seq_one_letter_code
_entity_poly.pdbx_strand_id
1 'polypeptide(L)'
;MTDCFPDPGYSSDEQILVQIKEFERQLALENEPALKNKREGKIALYQRRWNLLMAEMTLRHGPVRPFIHEISEPLWPSQPDSEDLLPYSSSDGRIPLPANSQQLWAQHKYSVMARSPSLYQSIGPELARGALTIRELWLQLETSLQQAPNEGGLRNAVQHMWGYIKSSSSLKPDTAPLPHLFREIQQQALRQQCQYLLHSTALGEFAYWCWRLYPDNGALTSTHSTDSAC
;
A
#
# COMPACT_ATOMS: atom_id res chain seq x y z
N MET A 1 19.35 -9.63 4.61
CA MET A 1 17.96 -9.28 4.94
C MET A 1 17.11 -9.95 3.90
N THR A 2 16.11 -10.72 4.32
CA THR A 2 15.10 -11.29 3.42
C THR A 2 14.38 -10.14 2.74
N ASP A 3 14.44 -10.14 1.41
CA ASP A 3 14.09 -9.01 0.54
C ASP A 3 12.56 -8.87 0.30
N CYS A 4 11.74 -9.66 1.01
CA CYS A 4 10.29 -9.59 0.95
C CYS A 4 9.76 -8.81 2.17
N PHE A 5 9.16 -7.63 1.91
CA PHE A 5 8.50 -6.84 2.95
C PHE A 5 6.98 -7.08 2.86
N PRO A 6 6.34 -7.58 3.93
CA PRO A 6 4.89 -7.72 3.97
C PRO A 6 4.22 -6.34 3.83
N ASP A 7 2.91 -6.33 3.52
CA ASP A 7 2.14 -5.09 3.62
C ASP A 7 2.23 -4.54 5.06
N PRO A 8 2.46 -3.21 5.25
CA PRO A 8 2.56 -2.61 6.58
C PRO A 8 1.36 -2.90 7.49
N GLY A 9 0.18 -3.15 6.93
CA GLY A 9 -1.02 -3.53 7.68
C GLY A 9 -0.83 -4.76 8.58
N TYR A 10 0.05 -5.69 8.22
CA TYR A 10 0.38 -6.88 9.02
C TYR A 10 1.46 -6.64 10.09
N SER A 11 2.19 -5.52 10.02
CA SER A 11 3.29 -5.23 10.93
C SER A 11 2.78 -4.51 12.18
N SER A 12 3.38 -4.78 13.34
CA SER A 12 3.18 -3.99 14.55
C SER A 12 3.75 -2.58 14.40
N ASP A 13 3.33 -1.64 15.24
CA ASP A 13 3.86 -0.27 15.21
C ASP A 13 5.37 -0.22 15.44
N GLU A 14 5.89 -1.07 16.34
CA GLU A 14 7.33 -1.17 16.61
C GLU A 14 8.09 -1.62 15.36
N GLN A 15 7.59 -2.66 14.68
CA GLN A 15 8.20 -3.15 13.45
C GLN A 15 8.19 -2.11 12.33
N ILE A 16 7.09 -1.35 12.19
CA ILE A 16 6.99 -0.26 11.23
C ILE A 16 8.01 0.84 11.55
N LEU A 17 8.12 1.26 12.81
CA LEU A 17 9.06 2.28 13.25
C LEU A 17 10.52 1.87 13.07
N VAL A 18 10.86 0.59 13.29
CA VAL A 18 12.20 0.05 13.02
C VAL A 18 12.52 0.11 11.53
N GLN A 19 11.59 -0.34 10.67
CA GLN A 19 11.77 -0.29 9.21
C GLN A 19 11.91 1.14 8.70
N ILE A 20 11.10 2.06 9.23
CA ILE A 20 11.19 3.49 8.99
C ILE A 20 12.63 3.97 9.26
N LYS A 21 13.13 3.82 10.49
CA LYS A 21 14.48 4.29 10.85
C LYS A 21 15.58 3.70 9.95
N GLU A 22 15.42 2.43 9.58
CA GLU A 22 16.36 1.77 8.66
C GLU A 22 16.32 2.40 7.26
N PHE A 23 15.15 2.67 6.69
CA PHE A 23 15.04 3.32 5.39
C PHE A 23 15.52 4.78 5.42
N GLU A 24 15.29 5.54 6.50
CA GLU A 24 15.89 6.88 6.68
C GLU A 24 17.42 6.82 6.63
N ARG A 25 18.01 5.84 7.33
CA ARG A 25 19.46 5.61 7.32
C ARG A 25 19.96 5.30 5.92
N GLN A 26 19.28 4.41 5.20
CA GLN A 26 19.66 4.06 3.82
C GLN A 26 19.55 5.28 2.88
N LEU A 27 18.46 6.05 2.96
CA LEU A 27 18.27 7.24 2.13
C LEU A 27 19.31 8.34 2.45
N ALA A 28 19.74 8.47 3.70
CA ALA A 28 20.77 9.43 4.10
C ALA A 28 22.18 9.05 3.58
N LEU A 29 22.54 7.77 3.61
CA LEU A 29 23.84 7.27 3.15
C LEU A 29 24.05 7.44 1.63
N GLU A 30 22.96 7.52 0.85
CA GLU A 30 23.01 7.55 -0.62
C GLU A 30 23.13 8.97 -1.20
N ASN A 31 23.14 10.02 -0.38
CA ASN A 31 23.48 11.39 -0.81
C ASN A 31 24.97 11.56 -1.18
N GLU A 32 25.78 10.49 -1.11
CA GLU A 32 27.18 10.51 -1.50
C GLU A 32 27.37 10.29 -3.03
N PRO A 33 28.06 11.22 -3.74
CA PRO A 33 28.10 11.25 -5.20
C PRO A 33 28.79 10.06 -5.89
N ALA A 34 29.52 9.21 -5.15
CA ALA A 34 30.31 8.11 -5.70
C ALA A 34 29.48 6.89 -6.18
N LEU A 35 28.17 6.84 -5.93
CA LEU A 35 27.38 5.60 -6.02
C LEU A 35 26.12 5.68 -6.93
N LYS A 36 25.92 6.81 -7.61
CA LYS A 36 24.66 7.20 -8.30
C LYS A 36 24.06 6.17 -9.27
N ASN A 37 24.81 5.64 -10.24
CA ASN A 37 24.19 5.00 -11.41
C ASN A 37 23.82 3.50 -11.25
N LYS A 38 24.20 2.84 -10.15
CA LYS A 38 23.87 1.41 -9.90
C LYS A 38 22.81 1.20 -8.81
N ARG A 39 22.28 2.28 -8.22
CA ARG A 39 21.46 2.22 -7.00
C ARG A 39 20.07 2.86 -7.12
N GLU A 40 19.75 3.51 -8.24
CA GLU A 40 18.46 4.21 -8.43
C GLU A 40 17.24 3.32 -8.17
N GLY A 41 17.22 2.09 -8.71
CA GLY A 41 16.11 1.15 -8.48
C GLY A 41 15.96 0.67 -7.03
N LYS A 42 17.07 0.63 -6.26
CA LYS A 42 17.02 0.30 -4.82
C LYS A 42 16.54 1.50 -4.00
N ILE A 43 16.94 2.71 -4.38
CA ILE A 43 16.45 3.95 -3.75
C ILE A 43 14.95 4.09 -3.97
N ALA A 44 14.47 3.91 -5.20
CA ALA A 44 13.04 3.92 -5.52
C ALA A 44 12.26 2.87 -4.70
N LEU A 45 12.83 1.68 -4.49
CA LEU A 45 12.24 0.66 -3.62
C LEU A 45 12.10 1.15 -2.18
N TYR A 46 13.16 1.73 -1.61
CA TYR A 46 13.14 2.28 -0.25
C TYR A 46 12.16 3.45 -0.13
N GLN A 47 12.07 4.32 -1.14
CA GLN A 47 11.11 5.42 -1.17
C GLN A 47 9.66 4.92 -1.21
N ARG A 48 9.36 3.92 -2.05
CA ARG A 48 8.04 3.30 -2.11
C ARG A 48 7.69 2.65 -0.78
N ARG A 49 8.61 1.86 -0.21
CA ARG A 49 8.39 1.19 1.08
C ARG A 49 8.21 2.17 2.22
N TRP A 50 9.02 3.24 2.26
CA TRP A 50 8.84 4.34 3.19
C TRP A 50 7.43 4.92 3.10
N ASN A 51 6.98 5.30 1.91
CA ASN A 51 5.65 5.89 1.71
C ASN A 51 4.52 4.97 2.16
N LEU A 52 4.61 3.66 1.89
CA LEU A 52 3.62 2.67 2.35
C LEU A 52 3.60 2.57 3.88
N LEU A 53 4.75 2.55 4.54
CA LEU A 53 4.85 2.55 6.01
C LEU A 53 4.26 3.84 6.61
N MET A 54 4.53 4.99 5.99
CA MET A 54 3.97 6.28 6.42
C MET A 54 2.46 6.35 6.24
N ALA A 55 1.94 5.79 5.14
CA ALA A 55 0.51 5.71 4.90
C ALA A 55 -0.19 4.87 5.98
N GLU A 56 0.39 3.74 6.36
CA GLU A 56 -0.15 2.89 7.42
C GLU A 56 -0.10 3.55 8.80
N MET A 57 1.03 4.15 9.18
CA MET A 57 1.13 4.89 10.45
C MET A 57 0.12 6.03 10.52
N THR A 58 -0.08 6.73 9.40
CA THR A 58 -1.07 7.80 9.28
C THR A 58 -2.50 7.26 9.47
N LEU A 59 -2.81 6.10 8.90
CA LEU A 59 -4.12 5.47 9.07
C LEU A 59 -4.39 5.09 10.53
N ARG A 60 -3.38 4.56 11.24
CA ARG A 60 -3.52 4.08 12.62
C ARG A 60 -3.60 5.21 13.65
N HIS A 61 -2.74 6.22 13.50
CA HIS A 61 -2.49 7.20 14.55
C HIS A 61 -2.84 8.63 14.16
N GLY A 62 -3.00 8.91 12.86
CA GLY A 62 -2.85 10.27 12.34
C GLY A 62 -1.48 10.83 12.73
N PRO A 63 -1.38 12.15 12.97
CA PRO A 63 -1.37 13.10 11.87
C PRO A 63 -0.31 12.74 10.81
N VAL A 64 -0.60 13.15 9.59
CA VAL A 64 0.09 12.69 8.40
C VAL A 64 1.53 13.18 8.33
N ARG A 65 2.46 12.32 7.93
CA ARG A 65 3.81 12.74 7.52
C ARG A 65 3.87 12.87 6.00
N PRO A 66 4.63 13.83 5.45
CA PRO A 66 4.71 14.02 4.01
C PRO A 66 5.29 12.77 3.34
N PHE A 67 4.66 12.38 2.22
CA PHE A 67 5.23 11.38 1.33
C PHE A 67 6.40 11.99 0.55
N ILE A 68 7.31 11.12 0.10
CA ILE A 68 8.46 11.49 -0.72
C ILE A 68 8.26 11.04 -2.16
N HIS A 69 8.72 11.85 -3.12
CA HIS A 69 8.65 11.49 -4.53
C HIS A 69 9.62 10.34 -4.83
N GLU A 70 9.11 9.31 -5.50
CA GLU A 70 9.96 8.26 -6.07
C GLU A 70 10.78 8.81 -7.23
N ILE A 71 12.08 8.54 -7.26
CA ILE A 71 12.98 9.01 -8.33
C ILE A 71 12.84 8.21 -9.63
N SER A 72 12.32 6.97 -9.55
CA SER A 72 12.11 6.06 -10.67
C SER A 72 11.19 4.89 -10.27
N GLU A 73 10.89 3.96 -11.18
CA GLU A 73 10.24 2.71 -10.80
C GLU A 73 11.20 1.80 -10.04
N PRO A 74 10.77 1.17 -8.93
CA PRO A 74 11.62 0.34 -8.10
C PRO A 74 12.03 -0.94 -8.81
N LEU A 75 13.27 -1.35 -8.57
CA LEU A 75 13.73 -2.69 -8.91
C LEU A 75 13.39 -3.61 -7.74
N TRP A 76 12.33 -4.39 -7.91
CA TRP A 76 11.97 -5.40 -6.94
C TRP A 76 13.03 -6.51 -6.93
N PRO A 77 13.49 -6.92 -5.74
CA PRO A 77 14.39 -8.06 -5.63
C PRO A 77 13.69 -9.31 -6.17
N SER A 78 14.46 -10.22 -6.77
CA SER A 78 13.98 -11.54 -7.15
C SER A 78 13.38 -12.22 -5.91
N GLN A 79 12.27 -12.95 -6.09
CA GLN A 79 11.67 -13.73 -5.00
C GLN A 79 12.74 -14.61 -4.37
N PRO A 80 12.88 -14.63 -3.03
CA PRO A 80 13.81 -15.55 -2.38
C PRO A 80 13.37 -16.99 -2.67
N ASP A 81 14.34 -17.88 -2.94
CA ASP A 81 14.10 -19.32 -3.11
C ASP A 81 13.61 -20.02 -1.83
N SER A 82 13.42 -19.29 -0.72
CA SER A 82 13.08 -19.87 0.56
C SER A 82 11.67 -20.46 0.57
N GLU A 83 11.56 -21.71 0.99
CA GLU A 83 10.29 -22.37 1.31
C GLU A 83 9.58 -21.78 2.54
N ASP A 84 10.28 -20.94 3.31
CA ASP A 84 9.73 -20.32 4.51
C ASP A 84 8.56 -19.39 4.17
N LEU A 85 7.44 -19.78 4.80
CA LEU A 85 6.12 -19.20 4.92
C LEU A 85 6.05 -17.70 4.69
N LEU A 86 4.97 -17.28 4.01
CA LEU A 86 4.42 -15.93 3.88
C LEU A 86 5.13 -14.86 4.72
N PRO A 87 5.46 -13.67 4.20
CA PRO A 87 6.33 -12.68 4.85
C PRO A 87 5.76 -12.05 6.15
N TYR A 88 4.67 -12.59 6.69
CA TYR A 88 4.00 -12.13 7.88
C TYR A 88 4.56 -12.80 9.13
N SER A 89 5.12 -11.98 10.02
CA SER A 89 5.76 -12.45 11.25
C SER A 89 5.09 -11.95 12.54
N SER A 90 4.05 -11.11 12.44
CA SER A 90 3.36 -10.53 13.60
C SER A 90 1.84 -10.66 13.47
N SER A 91 1.20 -11.02 14.59
CA SER A 91 -0.25 -10.97 14.75
C SER A 91 -0.78 -9.60 15.18
N ASP A 92 0.13 -8.66 15.46
CA ASP A 92 -0.19 -7.43 16.21
C ASP A 92 -0.34 -6.21 15.29
N GLY A 93 -0.38 -6.44 13.97
CA GLY A 93 -0.76 -5.43 12.99
C GLY A 93 -2.27 -5.17 12.98
N ARG A 94 -2.68 -4.12 12.26
CA ARG A 94 -4.09 -3.80 12.01
C ARG A 94 -4.81 -4.94 11.28
N ILE A 95 -4.11 -5.59 10.35
CA ILE A 95 -4.65 -6.69 9.55
C ILE A 95 -4.22 -8.02 10.21
N PRO A 96 -5.17 -8.88 10.61
CA PRO A 96 -4.83 -10.18 11.16
C PRO A 96 -4.20 -11.08 10.10
N LEU A 97 -3.33 -11.99 10.53
CA LEU A 97 -2.75 -13.00 9.63
C LEU A 97 -3.86 -13.83 8.97
N PRO A 98 -3.81 -14.03 7.64
CA PRO A 98 -4.82 -14.82 6.95
C PRO A 98 -4.71 -16.29 7.35
N ALA A 99 -5.79 -16.85 7.89
CA ALA A 99 -5.87 -18.26 8.26
C ALA A 99 -6.07 -19.18 7.04
N ASN A 100 -6.49 -18.65 5.90
CA ASN A 100 -6.73 -19.41 4.67
C ASN A 100 -6.66 -18.51 3.42
N SER A 101 -6.68 -19.13 2.24
CA SER A 101 -6.62 -18.43 0.95
C SER A 101 -7.77 -17.44 0.75
N GLN A 102 -8.97 -17.72 1.26
CA GLN A 102 -10.12 -16.82 1.15
C GLN A 102 -9.91 -15.53 1.94
N GLN A 103 -9.34 -15.62 3.15
CA GLN A 103 -8.98 -14.45 3.94
C GLN A 103 -7.84 -13.67 3.29
N LEU A 104 -6.78 -14.35 2.83
CA LEU A 104 -5.68 -13.69 2.12
C LEU A 104 -6.20 -12.90 0.90
N TRP A 105 -7.11 -13.51 0.13
CA TRP A 105 -7.75 -12.84 -1.00
C TRP A 105 -8.60 -11.66 -0.58
N ALA A 106 -9.47 -11.83 0.43
CA ALA A 106 -10.34 -10.76 0.90
C ALA A 106 -9.55 -9.52 1.34
N GLN A 107 -8.39 -9.72 1.98
CA GLN A 107 -7.50 -8.65 2.44
C GLN A 107 -6.88 -7.87 1.26
N HIS A 108 -6.50 -8.56 0.18
CA HIS A 108 -5.77 -7.99 -0.96
C HIS A 108 -6.62 -7.65 -2.20
N LYS A 109 -7.89 -8.06 -2.25
CA LYS A 109 -8.68 -8.02 -3.51
C LYS A 109 -8.74 -6.62 -4.15
N TYR A 110 -8.79 -5.56 -3.36
CA TYR A 110 -8.86 -4.19 -3.88
C TYR A 110 -7.50 -3.72 -4.41
N SER A 111 -6.43 -4.07 -3.70
CA SER A 111 -5.06 -3.85 -4.17
C SER A 111 -4.81 -4.51 -5.52
N VAL A 112 -5.32 -5.73 -5.72
CA VAL A 112 -5.27 -6.42 -7.02
C VAL A 112 -6.19 -5.76 -8.04
N MET A 113 -7.43 -5.45 -7.69
CA MET A 113 -8.39 -4.80 -8.59
C MET A 113 -7.83 -3.50 -9.20
N ALA A 114 -7.09 -2.71 -8.41
CA ALA A 114 -6.51 -1.45 -8.87
C ALA A 114 -5.38 -1.62 -9.90
N ARG A 115 -4.79 -2.82 -9.98
CA ARG A 115 -3.57 -3.10 -10.77
C ARG A 115 -3.81 -4.07 -11.92
N SER A 116 -4.56 -5.14 -11.66
CA SER A 116 -4.81 -6.21 -12.62
C SER A 116 -6.27 -6.69 -12.56
N PRO A 117 -7.17 -6.09 -13.36
CA PRO A 117 -8.55 -6.54 -13.46
C PRO A 117 -8.68 -7.99 -13.93
N SER A 118 -7.79 -8.47 -14.80
CA SER A 118 -7.78 -9.86 -15.26
C SER A 118 -7.47 -10.84 -14.13
N LEU A 119 -6.45 -10.56 -13.32
CA LEU A 119 -6.12 -11.37 -12.15
C LEU A 119 -7.24 -11.33 -11.10
N TYR A 120 -7.84 -10.15 -10.90
CA TYR A 120 -9.00 -10.01 -10.00
C TYR A 120 -10.17 -10.89 -10.43
N GLN A 121 -10.43 -11.00 -11.73
CA GLN A 121 -11.50 -11.82 -12.28
C GLN A 121 -11.20 -13.32 -12.22
N SER A 122 -9.93 -13.74 -12.29
CA SER A 122 -9.56 -15.16 -12.27
C SER A 122 -9.49 -15.78 -10.87
N ILE A 123 -8.99 -15.03 -9.87
CA ILE A 123 -8.74 -15.56 -8.51
C ILE A 123 -10.04 -16.00 -7.83
N GLY A 124 -11.13 -15.23 -7.96
CA GLY A 124 -12.40 -15.54 -7.29
C GLY A 124 -12.94 -16.95 -7.62
N PRO A 125 -13.12 -17.28 -8.92
CA PRO A 125 -13.51 -18.63 -9.35
C PRO A 125 -12.52 -19.74 -8.99
N GLU A 126 -11.22 -19.48 -8.98
CA GLU A 126 -10.20 -20.46 -8.56
C GLU A 126 -10.28 -20.77 -7.07
N LEU A 127 -10.47 -19.74 -6.23
CA LEU A 127 -10.68 -19.90 -4.80
C LEU A 127 -11.98 -20.62 -4.45
N ALA A 128 -13.06 -20.32 -5.16
CA ALA A 128 -14.35 -20.98 -4.96
C ALA A 128 -14.28 -22.49 -5.24
N ARG A 129 -13.38 -22.91 -6.14
CA ARG A 129 -13.11 -24.32 -6.47
C ARG A 129 -12.08 -24.98 -5.55
N GLY A 130 -11.50 -24.23 -4.59
CA GLY A 130 -10.42 -24.74 -3.74
C GLY A 130 -9.12 -25.01 -4.50
N ALA A 131 -8.92 -24.38 -5.66
CA ALA A 131 -7.81 -24.67 -6.56
C ALA A 131 -6.50 -23.96 -6.20
N LEU A 132 -6.50 -23.09 -5.18
CA LEU A 132 -5.34 -22.32 -4.75
C LEU A 132 -5.07 -22.51 -3.26
N THR A 133 -3.90 -23.06 -2.96
CA THR A 133 -3.29 -22.97 -1.63
C THR A 133 -2.95 -21.52 -1.29
N ILE A 134 -2.75 -21.24 0.00
CA ILE A 134 -2.41 -19.88 0.44
C ILE A 134 -1.07 -19.40 -0.15
N ARG A 135 -0.13 -20.34 -0.37
CA ARG A 135 1.17 -20.07 -0.99
C ARG A 135 1.03 -19.73 -2.46
N GLU A 136 0.30 -20.54 -3.23
CA GLU A 136 0.07 -20.27 -4.66
C GLU A 136 -0.64 -18.93 -4.86
N LEU A 137 -1.66 -18.65 -4.04
CA LEU A 137 -2.32 -17.36 -4.06
C LEU A 137 -1.34 -16.23 -3.75
N TRP A 138 -0.52 -16.34 -2.70
CA TRP A 138 0.47 -15.32 -2.36
C TRP A 138 1.43 -15.00 -3.52
N LEU A 139 1.97 -16.02 -4.19
CA LEU A 139 2.87 -15.84 -5.32
C LEU A 139 2.19 -15.10 -6.49
N GLN A 140 0.92 -15.39 -6.75
CA GLN A 140 0.13 -14.65 -7.74
C GLN A 140 -0.10 -13.20 -7.33
N LEU A 141 -0.40 -12.96 -6.04
CA LEU A 141 -0.65 -11.62 -5.50
C LEU A 141 0.61 -10.75 -5.55
N GLU A 142 1.75 -11.28 -5.10
CA GLU A 142 3.01 -10.53 -4.98
C GLU A 142 3.40 -9.85 -6.29
N THR A 143 3.32 -10.58 -7.41
CA THR A 143 3.64 -10.05 -8.74
C THR A 143 2.76 -8.86 -9.10
N SER A 144 1.46 -8.91 -8.77
CA SER A 144 0.55 -7.79 -9.02
C SER A 144 0.86 -6.61 -8.11
N LEU A 145 1.12 -6.85 -6.82
CA LEU A 145 1.32 -5.79 -5.82
C LEU A 145 2.59 -4.96 -6.04
N GLN A 146 3.57 -5.51 -6.76
CA GLN A 146 4.79 -4.81 -7.16
C GLN A 146 4.56 -3.66 -8.16
N GLN A 147 3.44 -3.68 -8.89
CA GLN A 147 3.13 -2.69 -9.91
C GLN A 147 2.43 -1.47 -9.31
N ALA A 148 2.65 -0.28 -9.89
CA ALA A 148 1.83 0.89 -9.58
C ALA A 148 0.42 0.70 -10.18
N PRO A 149 -0.67 1.01 -9.43
CA PRO A 149 -2.00 1.08 -10.02
C PRO A 149 -2.08 2.26 -11.00
N ASN A 150 -2.83 2.08 -12.09
CA ASN A 150 -3.19 3.21 -12.94
C ASN A 150 -4.40 3.97 -12.34
N GLU A 151 -4.61 5.22 -12.76
CA GLU A 151 -5.66 6.10 -12.23
C GLU A 151 -7.07 5.47 -12.31
N GLY A 152 -7.41 4.87 -13.46
CA GLY A 152 -8.72 4.25 -13.66
C GLY A 152 -8.94 3.04 -12.76
N GLY A 153 -7.94 2.17 -12.63
CA GLY A 153 -7.96 1.01 -11.74
C GLY A 153 -8.08 1.43 -10.27
N LEU A 154 -7.29 2.42 -9.84
CA LEU A 154 -7.37 2.95 -8.48
C LEU A 154 -8.75 3.54 -8.18
N ARG A 155 -9.28 4.38 -9.07
CA ARG A 155 -10.62 4.96 -8.91
C ARG A 155 -11.69 3.88 -8.83
N ASN A 156 -11.64 2.87 -9.70
CA ASN A 156 -12.58 1.77 -9.66
C ASN A 156 -12.53 1.02 -8.31
N ALA A 157 -11.33 0.67 -7.83
CA ALA A 157 -11.18 0.00 -6.54
C ALA A 157 -11.69 0.86 -5.36
N VAL A 158 -11.41 2.17 -5.37
CA VAL A 158 -11.93 3.12 -4.37
C VAL A 158 -13.46 3.20 -4.41
N GLN A 159 -14.09 3.24 -5.59
CA GLN A 159 -15.55 3.21 -5.73
C GLN A 159 -16.16 1.89 -5.23
N HIS A 160 -15.48 0.76 -5.43
CA HIS A 160 -15.91 -0.51 -4.83
C HIS A 160 -15.80 -0.50 -3.29
N MET A 161 -14.75 0.09 -2.72
CA MET A 161 -14.61 0.26 -1.26
C MET A 161 -15.68 1.22 -0.70
N TRP A 162 -16.01 2.29 -1.43
CA TRP A 162 -17.08 3.24 -1.07
C TRP A 162 -18.42 2.55 -0.80
N GLY A 163 -18.73 1.47 -1.53
CA GLY A 163 -19.96 0.70 -1.36
C GLY A 163 -20.24 0.24 0.07
N TYR A 164 -19.21 0.06 0.89
CA TYR A 164 -19.31 -0.36 2.29
C TYR A 164 -19.66 0.76 3.27
N ILE A 165 -19.40 2.01 2.91
CA ILE A 165 -19.57 3.16 3.81
C ILE A 165 -20.53 4.23 3.26
N LYS A 166 -21.08 4.02 2.06
CA LYS A 166 -21.94 4.98 1.34
C LYS A 166 -23.16 5.47 2.12
N SER A 167 -23.68 4.67 3.06
CA SER A 167 -24.83 5.05 3.89
C SER A 167 -24.52 6.15 4.89
N SER A 168 -23.23 6.40 5.13
CA SER A 168 -22.73 7.21 6.25
C SER A 168 -21.98 8.45 5.77
N SER A 169 -22.07 8.77 4.47
CA SER A 169 -21.41 9.92 3.87
C SER A 169 -22.23 10.52 2.73
N SER A 170 -22.10 11.84 2.53
CA SER A 170 -22.82 12.60 1.52
C SER A 170 -22.01 12.83 0.24
N LEU A 171 -20.75 12.39 0.18
CA LEU A 171 -19.93 12.54 -1.02
C LEU A 171 -20.50 11.73 -2.18
N LYS A 172 -20.33 12.28 -3.38
CA LYS A 172 -20.65 11.58 -4.63
C LYS A 172 -19.37 10.95 -5.17
N PRO A 173 -19.26 9.61 -5.21
CA PRO A 173 -18.01 8.93 -5.55
C PRO A 173 -17.53 9.22 -6.99
N ASP A 174 -18.46 9.53 -7.90
CA ASP A 174 -18.14 9.77 -9.32
C ASP A 174 -17.55 11.15 -9.58
N THR A 175 -17.84 12.12 -8.72
CA THR A 175 -17.42 13.53 -8.91
C THR A 175 -16.40 13.99 -7.87
N ALA A 176 -16.28 13.29 -6.75
CA ALA A 176 -15.32 13.65 -5.72
C ALA A 176 -13.87 13.45 -6.22
N PRO A 177 -12.95 14.39 -5.89
CA PRO A 177 -11.51 14.17 -6.08
C PRO A 177 -11.09 12.88 -5.39
N LEU A 178 -10.28 12.07 -6.08
CA LEU A 178 -9.95 10.72 -5.61
C LEU A 178 -9.31 10.72 -4.20
N PRO A 179 -8.35 11.61 -3.86
CA PRO A 179 -7.79 11.67 -2.51
C PRO A 179 -8.84 12.00 -1.44
N HIS A 180 -9.78 12.90 -1.74
CA HIS A 180 -10.85 13.28 -0.81
C HIS A 180 -11.83 12.13 -0.58
N LEU A 181 -12.23 11.45 -1.65
CA LEU A 181 -13.10 10.28 -1.58
C LEU A 181 -12.46 9.18 -0.74
N PHE A 182 -11.18 8.89 -0.99
CA PHE A 182 -10.49 7.84 -0.25
C PHE A 182 -10.27 8.19 1.23
N ARG A 183 -9.96 9.45 1.55
CA ARG A 183 -9.85 9.92 2.93
C ARG A 183 -11.17 9.77 3.69
N GLU A 184 -12.30 10.08 3.05
CA GLU A 184 -13.62 9.84 3.64
C GLU A 184 -13.86 8.36 3.92
N ILE A 185 -13.48 7.46 2.99
CA ILE A 185 -13.57 6.01 3.20
C ILE A 185 -12.75 5.58 4.43
N GLN A 186 -11.52 6.04 4.58
CA GLN A 186 -10.68 5.73 5.75
C GLN A 186 -11.33 6.20 7.05
N GLN A 187 -11.81 7.45 7.09
CA GLN A 187 -12.47 8.02 8.27
C GLN A 187 -13.73 7.24 8.64
N GLN A 188 -14.57 6.90 7.65
CA GLN A 188 -15.80 6.18 7.87
C GLN A 188 -15.55 4.73 8.28
N ALA A 189 -14.57 4.06 7.68
CA ALA A 189 -14.17 2.70 8.06
C ALA A 189 -13.71 2.63 9.52
N LEU A 190 -12.90 3.60 9.97
CA LEU A 190 -12.46 3.72 11.36
C LEU A 190 -13.61 4.04 12.32
N ARG A 191 -14.45 5.05 12.00
CA ARG A 191 -15.59 5.46 12.86
C ARG A 191 -16.61 4.34 13.03
N GLN A 192 -16.89 3.58 11.97
CA GLN A 192 -17.91 2.54 11.97
C GLN A 192 -17.35 1.16 12.30
N GLN A 193 -16.04 1.05 12.54
CA GLN A 193 -15.36 -0.24 12.76
C GLN A 193 -15.67 -1.26 11.65
N CYS A 194 -15.62 -0.80 10.39
CA CYS A 194 -15.93 -1.63 9.22
C CYS A 194 -14.83 -2.67 9.01
N GLN A 195 -14.94 -3.83 9.68
CA GLN A 195 -13.96 -4.91 9.70
C GLN A 195 -13.47 -5.31 8.30
N TYR A 196 -14.37 -5.32 7.32
CA TYR A 196 -14.03 -5.66 5.95
C TYR A 196 -12.98 -4.72 5.33
N LEU A 197 -13.15 -3.41 5.55
CA LEU A 197 -12.20 -2.40 5.08
C LEU A 197 -10.98 -2.33 6.01
N LEU A 198 -11.17 -2.44 7.33
CA LEU A 198 -10.09 -2.42 8.31
C LEU A 198 -9.10 -3.57 8.15
N HIS A 199 -9.52 -4.70 7.59
CA HIS A 199 -8.61 -5.81 7.25
C HIS A 199 -8.07 -5.73 5.82
N SER A 200 -8.42 -4.71 5.04
CA SER A 200 -7.89 -4.57 3.69
C SER A 200 -6.52 -3.87 3.68
N THR A 201 -5.59 -4.40 2.87
CA THR A 201 -4.30 -3.75 2.57
C THR A 201 -4.54 -2.40 1.88
N ALA A 202 -5.49 -2.36 0.95
CA ALA A 202 -5.86 -1.16 0.18
C ALA A 202 -6.24 0.03 1.07
N LEU A 203 -6.79 -0.19 2.27
CA LEU A 203 -7.16 0.88 3.19
C LEU A 203 -5.93 1.70 3.65
N GLY A 204 -4.76 1.06 3.75
CA GLY A 204 -3.49 1.72 4.04
C GLY A 204 -2.82 2.24 2.77
N GLU A 205 -2.55 1.34 1.80
CA GLU A 205 -1.68 1.67 0.67
C GLU A 205 -2.24 2.73 -0.30
N PHE A 206 -3.56 2.81 -0.50
CA PHE A 206 -4.13 3.71 -1.50
C PHE A 206 -3.96 5.19 -1.14
N ALA A 207 -3.69 5.53 0.13
CA ALA A 207 -3.40 6.91 0.51
C ALA A 207 -2.15 7.42 -0.22
N TYR A 208 -1.11 6.59 -0.28
CA TYR A 208 0.09 6.89 -1.04
C TYR A 208 -0.19 7.03 -2.55
N TRP A 209 -0.91 6.08 -3.13
CA TRP A 209 -1.22 6.08 -4.56
C TRP A 209 -2.10 7.25 -4.99
N CYS A 210 -3.07 7.65 -4.16
CA CYS A 210 -3.88 8.84 -4.37
C CYS A 210 -3.01 10.11 -4.35
N TRP A 211 -2.07 10.21 -3.40
CA TRP A 211 -1.13 11.33 -3.35
C TRP A 211 -0.19 11.34 -4.56
N ARG A 212 0.36 10.20 -4.96
CA ARG A 212 1.28 10.12 -6.09
C ARG A 212 0.63 10.61 -7.40
N LEU A 213 -0.65 10.32 -7.61
CA LEU A 213 -1.41 10.79 -8.78
C LEU A 213 -1.88 12.25 -8.66
N TYR A 214 -2.15 12.72 -7.44
CA TYR A 214 -2.68 14.05 -7.19
C TYR A 214 -2.03 14.71 -5.95
N PRO A 215 -0.75 15.09 -6.03
CA PRO A 215 0.00 15.59 -4.88
C PRO A 215 -0.59 16.89 -4.32
N ASP A 216 -1.20 17.72 -5.16
CA ASP A 216 -1.77 19.03 -4.79
C ASP A 216 -3.22 18.95 -4.25
N ASN A 217 -3.93 17.83 -4.49
CA ASN A 217 -5.35 17.66 -4.12
C ASN A 217 -5.56 16.73 -2.92
N GLY A 218 -4.49 16.28 -2.27
CA GLY A 218 -4.53 15.46 -1.06
C GLY A 218 -3.72 16.13 0.03
N ALA A 219 -4.27 17.17 0.67
CA ALA A 219 -3.60 18.05 1.63
C ALA A 219 -2.51 17.37 2.50
N LEU A 220 -1.28 17.41 1.98
CA LEU A 220 0.01 17.31 2.65
C LEU A 220 0.90 18.26 1.87
N THR A 221 1.18 19.42 2.45
CA THR A 221 2.08 20.40 1.85
C THR A 221 3.38 19.70 1.48
N SER A 222 3.68 19.63 0.18
CA SER A 222 4.99 19.20 -0.28
C SER A 222 6.01 20.18 0.28
N THR A 223 7.02 19.69 0.99
CA THR A 223 8.15 20.51 1.40
C THR A 223 9.08 20.67 0.19
N HIS A 224 8.60 21.37 -0.85
CA HIS A 224 9.48 22.01 -1.82
C HIS A 224 9.32 23.52 -1.65
N SER A 225 9.78 24.03 -0.50
CA SER A 225 10.24 25.42 -0.43
C SER A 225 11.61 25.46 -1.08
N THR A 226 11.65 25.70 -2.39
CA THR A 226 12.81 26.35 -2.99
C THR A 226 12.84 27.78 -2.48
N ASP A 227 13.55 28.01 -1.38
CA ASP A 227 14.13 29.32 -1.10
C ASP A 227 15.23 29.54 -2.14
N SER A 228 14.83 30.12 -3.27
CA SER A 228 15.70 30.83 -4.19
C SER A 228 15.04 32.18 -4.48
N ALA A 229 15.30 33.13 -3.59
CA ALA A 229 15.18 34.56 -3.86
C ALA A 229 16.31 35.27 -3.09
N CYS A 230 17.49 35.29 -3.71
CA CYS A 230 18.37 36.45 -3.70
C CYS A 230 18.14 37.20 -5.00
#